data_AF-A0A8D8BIB8-F1
#
_entry.id   AF-A0A8D8BIB8-F1
#
_cell.length_a   1.000
_cell.length_b   1.000
_cell.length_c   1.000
_cell.angle_alpha   90.00
_cell.angle_beta   90.00
_cell.angle_gamma   90.00
#
_symmetry.space_group_name_H-M   'P 1'
#
loop_
_entity.id
_entity.type
_entity.pdbx_description
1 polymer ?
#
loop_
_entity_poly.entity_id
_entity_poly.type
_entity_poly.pdbx_seq_one_letter_code
_entity_poly.pdbx_strand_id
1 'polypeptide(L)'
;KNETLNCDVLLVCIGRRPFTGNLGLESVGIELDKRGRIPVNGRFQTNVPNIYAIGDVVAGPMLAHKAEDEGIICVEGMAGGAVHIDYNCVPSVIYTHPEVAWVGKTE
;
A
#
# COMPACT_ATOMS: atom_id res chain seq x y z
N LYS A 1 14.85 19.68 -27.76
CA LYS A 1 16.32 19.58 -27.89
C LYS A 1 16.72 18.34 -27.09
N ASN A 2 17.36 17.35 -27.69
CA ASN A 2 17.81 16.17 -26.95
C ASN A 2 19.21 16.45 -26.41
N GLU A 3 19.41 16.22 -25.10
CA GLU A 3 20.68 16.37 -24.41
C GLU A 3 21.08 15.02 -23.81
N THR A 4 22.38 14.75 -23.70
CA THR A 4 22.93 13.49 -23.20
C THR A 4 23.87 13.79 -22.05
N LEU A 5 23.69 13.08 -20.93
CA LEU A 5 24.55 13.17 -19.75
C LEU A 5 25.23 11.82 -19.53
N ASN A 6 26.55 11.82 -19.32
CA ASN A 6 27.31 10.61 -19.03
C ASN A 6 27.39 10.40 -17.51
N CYS A 7 27.26 9.16 -17.04
CA CYS A 7 27.42 8.76 -15.65
C CYS A 7 27.92 7.31 -15.57
N ASP A 8 28.55 6.93 -14.45
CA ASP A 8 29.02 5.55 -14.23
C ASP A 8 27.88 4.61 -13.80
N VAL A 9 26.90 5.15 -13.07
CA VAL A 9 25.78 4.40 -12.52
C VAL A 9 24.49 5.22 -12.65
N LEU A 10 23.41 4.55 -13.07
CA LEU A 10 22.07 5.09 -13.12
C LEU A 10 21.15 4.31 -12.17
N LEU A 11 20.65 4.98 -11.12
CA LEU A 11 19.62 4.44 -10.23
C LEU A 11 18.23 4.83 -10.73
N VAL A 12 17.38 3.84 -11.02
CA VAL A 12 15.98 4.05 -11.42
C VAL A 12 15.06 3.82 -10.22
N CYS A 13 14.61 4.90 -9.59
CA CYS A 13 13.72 4.88 -8.42
C CYS A 13 12.43 5.68 -8.67
N ILE A 14 11.77 5.44 -9.80
CA ILE A 14 10.57 6.19 -10.27
C ILE A 14 9.28 5.85 -9.50
N GLY A 15 9.32 4.86 -8.59
CA GLY A 15 8.18 4.45 -7.78
C GLY A 15 8.07 2.94 -7.60
N ARG A 16 6.99 2.52 -6.95
CA ARG A 16 6.62 1.13 -6.69
C ARG A 16 5.22 0.84 -7.23
N ARG A 17 4.89 -0.43 -7.42
CA ARG A 17 3.58 -0.91 -7.84
C ARG A 17 3.21 -2.18 -7.07
N PRO A 18 1.92 -2.45 -6.84
CA PRO A 18 1.47 -3.70 -6.24
C PRO A 18 1.95 -4.91 -7.05
N PHE A 19 2.28 -6.01 -6.37
CA PHE A 19 2.68 -7.26 -6.99
C PHE A 19 1.61 -8.33 -6.77
N THR A 20 0.97 -8.74 -7.85
CA THR A 20 -0.13 -9.74 -7.88
C THR A 20 0.14 -10.86 -8.89
N GLY A 21 1.37 -10.93 -9.42
CA GLY A 21 1.75 -11.91 -10.45
C GLY A 21 1.67 -13.34 -9.92
N ASN A 22 1.05 -14.23 -10.72
CA ASN A 22 0.88 -15.65 -10.42
C ASN A 22 0.18 -15.95 -9.08
N LEU A 23 -0.66 -15.03 -8.58
CA LEU A 23 -1.39 -15.21 -7.32
C LEU A 23 -2.72 -15.97 -7.47
N GLY A 24 -3.16 -16.25 -8.71
CA GLY A 24 -4.41 -16.97 -8.98
C GLY A 24 -5.68 -16.14 -8.78
N LEU A 25 -5.58 -14.81 -8.81
CA LEU A 25 -6.72 -13.89 -8.59
C LEU A 25 -7.88 -14.15 -9.58
N GLU A 26 -7.56 -14.43 -10.84
CA GLU A 26 -8.56 -14.77 -11.86
C GLU A 26 -9.34 -16.05 -11.51
N SER A 27 -8.66 -17.05 -10.94
CA SER A 27 -9.28 -18.33 -10.55
C SER A 27 -10.27 -18.19 -9.39
N VAL A 28 -10.12 -17.15 -8.57
CA VAL A 28 -11.03 -16.83 -7.47
C VAL A 28 -11.94 -15.63 -7.78
N GLY A 29 -11.86 -15.06 -8.99
CA GLY A 29 -12.72 -13.97 -9.44
C GLY A 29 -12.42 -12.61 -8.77
N ILE A 30 -11.19 -12.36 -8.35
CA ILE A 30 -10.77 -11.06 -7.81
C ILE A 30 -10.24 -10.19 -8.95
N GLU A 31 -10.93 -9.09 -9.23
CA GLU A 31 -10.51 -8.09 -10.21
C GLU A 31 -9.62 -7.03 -9.56
N LEU A 32 -8.63 -6.55 -10.30
CA LEU A 32 -7.76 -5.45 -9.87
C LEU A 32 -8.32 -4.09 -10.32
N ASP A 33 -7.98 -3.04 -9.59
CA ASP A 33 -8.27 -1.68 -10.05
C ASP A 33 -7.35 -1.23 -11.20
N LYS A 34 -7.59 -0.03 -11.74
CA LYS A 34 -6.81 0.54 -12.85
C LYS A 34 -5.31 0.72 -12.55
N ARG A 35 -4.89 0.64 -11.28
CA ARG A 35 -3.50 0.75 -10.81
C ARG A 35 -2.91 -0.61 -10.40
N GLY A 36 -3.63 -1.71 -10.61
CA GLY A 36 -3.20 -3.07 -10.29
C GLY A 36 -3.35 -3.46 -8.81
N ARG A 37 -4.11 -2.69 -8.02
CA ARG A 37 -4.35 -2.95 -6.60
C ARG A 37 -5.57 -3.84 -6.41
N ILE A 38 -5.61 -4.60 -5.31
CA ILE A 38 -6.77 -5.39 -4.92
C ILE A 38 -7.78 -4.45 -4.22
N PRO A 39 -9.01 -4.27 -4.76
CA PRO A 39 -10.05 -3.52 -4.08
C PRO A 39 -10.49 -4.24 -2.80
N VAL A 40 -10.60 -3.49 -1.70
CA VAL A 40 -11.05 -4.01 -0.42
C VAL A 40 -12.08 -3.09 0.23
N ASN A 41 -12.94 -3.65 1.07
CA ASN A 41 -13.88 -2.89 1.90
C ASN A 41 -13.24 -2.39 3.21
N GLY A 42 -14.02 -1.75 4.08
CA GLY A 42 -13.53 -1.24 5.39
C GLY A 42 -13.08 -2.30 6.40
N ARG A 43 -13.24 -3.59 6.10
CA ARG A 43 -12.72 -4.72 6.86
C ARG A 43 -11.60 -5.47 6.12
N PHE A 44 -11.02 -4.85 5.09
CA PHE A 44 -9.96 -5.42 4.25
C PHE A 44 -10.36 -6.67 3.44
N GLN A 45 -11.67 -6.94 3.32
CA GLN A 45 -12.18 -8.04 2.50
C GLN A 45 -12.20 -7.66 1.03
N THR A 46 -11.83 -8.61 0.19
CA THR A 46 -12.06 -8.52 -1.26
C THR A 46 -13.54 -8.73 -1.59
N ASN A 47 -13.89 -8.82 -2.88
CA ASN A 47 -15.22 -9.27 -3.30
C ASN A 47 -15.51 -10.74 -2.90
N VAL A 48 -14.49 -11.52 -2.55
CA VAL A 48 -14.62 -12.87 -2.00
C VAL A 48 -14.54 -12.79 -0.46
N PRO A 49 -15.62 -13.09 0.30
CA PRO A 49 -15.72 -12.73 1.73
C PRO A 49 -14.66 -13.30 2.67
N ASN A 50 -14.04 -14.43 2.31
CA ASN A 50 -13.00 -15.10 3.09
C ASN A 50 -11.57 -14.79 2.59
N ILE A 51 -11.41 -13.93 1.58
CA ILE A 51 -10.11 -13.49 1.07
C ILE A 51 -9.94 -12.00 1.39
N TYR A 52 -8.79 -11.67 1.97
CA TYR A 52 -8.44 -10.35 2.47
C TYR A 52 -7.14 -9.86 1.82
N ALA A 53 -6.93 -8.56 1.79
CA ALA A 53 -5.68 -7.96 1.31
C ALA A 53 -5.34 -6.69 2.12
N ILE A 54 -4.04 -6.49 2.40
CA ILE A 54 -3.50 -5.39 3.22
C ILE A 54 -2.17 -4.88 2.64
N GLY A 55 -1.70 -3.74 3.13
CA GLY A 55 -0.38 -3.18 2.83
C GLY A 55 -0.26 -2.59 1.43
N ASP A 56 0.89 -2.82 0.78
CA ASP A 56 1.26 -2.25 -0.51
C ASP A 56 0.37 -2.72 -1.68
N VAL A 57 -0.39 -3.81 -1.51
CA VAL A 57 -1.24 -4.37 -2.58
C VAL A 57 -2.62 -3.71 -2.66
N VAL A 58 -3.01 -2.94 -1.64
CA VAL A 58 -4.31 -2.23 -1.56
C VAL A 58 -4.13 -0.72 -1.66
N ALA A 59 -5.22 0.05 -1.53
CA ALA A 59 -5.14 1.51 -1.51
C ALA A 59 -4.48 2.05 -0.22
N GLY A 60 -3.99 3.30 -0.27
CA GLY A 60 -3.33 3.97 0.86
C GLY A 60 -1.83 4.25 0.61
N PRO A 61 -1.14 4.86 1.58
CA PRO A 61 0.31 5.07 1.50
C PRO A 61 1.06 3.73 1.58
N MET A 62 2.09 3.57 0.73
CA MET A 62 2.92 2.36 0.68
C MET A 62 4.05 2.44 1.72
N LEU A 63 3.68 2.22 2.98
CA LEU A 63 4.54 2.36 4.15
C LEU A 63 4.45 1.12 5.05
N ALA A 64 5.55 0.75 5.69
CA ALA A 64 5.64 -0.46 6.48
C ALA A 64 4.67 -0.47 7.68
N HIS A 65 4.67 0.59 8.49
CA HIS A 65 3.79 0.74 9.65
C HIS A 65 2.31 0.81 9.28
N LYS A 66 1.97 1.30 8.08
CA LYS A 66 0.60 1.21 7.55
C LYS A 66 0.21 -0.24 7.29
N ALA A 67 1.08 -1.01 6.64
CA ALA A 67 0.81 -2.42 6.36
C ALA A 67 0.72 -3.27 7.64
N GLU A 68 1.52 -2.93 8.65
CA GLU A 68 1.48 -3.52 9.99
C GLU A 68 0.13 -3.29 10.67
N ASP A 69 -0.29 -2.03 10.81
CA ASP A 69 -1.56 -1.68 11.47
C ASP A 69 -2.76 -2.29 10.73
N GLU A 70 -2.78 -2.24 9.40
CA GLU A 70 -3.82 -2.90 8.59
C GLU A 70 -3.87 -4.41 8.84
N GLY A 71 -2.71 -5.05 9.04
CA GLY A 71 -2.62 -6.48 9.36
C GLY A 71 -3.25 -6.80 10.70
N ILE A 72 -2.91 -6.03 11.74
CA ILE A 72 -3.44 -6.20 13.10
C ILE A 72 -4.97 -6.07 13.09
N ILE A 73 -5.50 -4.96 12.59
CA ILE A 73 -6.93 -4.71 12.62
C ILE A 73 -7.72 -5.63 11.69
N CYS A 74 -7.11 -6.12 10.61
CA CYS A 74 -7.72 -7.10 9.71
C CYS A 74 -7.97 -8.43 10.45
N VAL A 75 -6.97 -8.95 11.16
CA VAL A 75 -7.13 -10.21 11.94
C VAL A 75 -8.03 -10.03 13.16
N GLU A 76 -8.00 -8.88 13.83
CA GLU A 76 -8.98 -8.55 14.88
C GLU A 76 -10.40 -8.52 14.32
N GLY A 77 -10.58 -7.95 13.12
CA GLY A 77 -11.84 -7.95 12.39
C GLY A 77 -12.35 -9.34 12.05
N MET A 78 -11.46 -10.28 11.70
CA MET A 78 -11.80 -11.69 11.50
C MET A 78 -12.32 -12.35 12.79
N ALA A 79 -11.79 -11.94 13.94
CA ALA A 79 -12.22 -12.41 15.26
C ALA A 79 -13.51 -11.72 15.78
N GLY A 80 -14.15 -10.86 14.96
CA GLY A 80 -15.37 -10.13 15.34
C GLY A 80 -15.11 -8.78 16.01
N GLY A 81 -13.85 -8.34 16.08
CA GLY A 81 -13.46 -7.04 16.59
C GLY A 81 -13.88 -5.87 15.68
N ALA A 82 -13.67 -4.66 16.21
CA ALA A 82 -13.78 -3.43 15.45
C ALA A 82 -12.59 -3.28 14.49
N VAL A 83 -12.80 -2.65 13.34
CA VAL A 83 -11.76 -2.39 12.34
C VAL A 83 -11.76 -0.90 12.04
N HIS A 84 -10.67 -0.21 12.35
CA HIS A 84 -10.53 1.20 12.10
C HIS A 84 -9.06 1.59 11.96
N ILE A 85 -8.74 2.33 10.89
CA ILE A 85 -7.46 3.01 10.71
C ILE A 85 -7.75 4.42 10.18
N ASP A 86 -7.16 5.43 10.82
CA ASP A 86 -7.19 6.79 10.30
C ASP A 86 -5.91 7.05 9.50
N TYR A 87 -6.01 6.99 8.17
CA TYR A 87 -4.88 7.24 7.28
C TYR A 87 -4.31 8.66 7.39
N ASN A 88 -5.07 9.63 7.93
CA ASN A 88 -4.56 10.98 8.18
C ASN A 88 -3.56 11.02 9.36
N CYS A 89 -3.63 10.02 10.24
CA CYS A 89 -2.74 9.86 11.39
C CYS A 89 -1.51 8.98 11.10
N VAL A 90 -1.35 8.49 9.86
CA VAL A 90 -0.18 7.70 9.46
C VAL A 90 0.99 8.65 9.14
N PRO A 91 2.12 8.59 9.87
CA PRO A 91 3.25 9.47 9.62
C PRO A 91 4.02 9.08 8.36
N SER A 92 4.69 10.03 7.73
CA SER A 92 5.65 9.83 6.64
C SER A 92 7.02 10.37 7.05
N VAL A 93 8.08 9.66 6.69
CA VAL A 93 9.47 9.99 7.08
C VAL A 93 10.44 9.78 5.91
N ILE A 94 11.35 10.74 5.73
CA ILE A 94 12.53 10.65 4.88
C ILE A 94 13.77 10.67 5.78
N TYR A 95 14.55 9.59 5.76
CA TYR A 95 15.71 9.35 6.63
C TYR A 95 17.02 9.96 6.09
N THR A 96 16.95 11.21 5.62
CA THR A 96 18.13 11.99 5.23
C THR A 96 18.80 12.65 6.44
N HIS A 97 19.84 13.45 6.21
CA HIS A 97 20.41 14.33 7.22
C HIS A 97 20.34 15.80 6.74
N PRO A 98 19.49 16.66 7.34
CA PRO A 98 18.53 16.35 8.41
C PRO A 98 17.39 15.44 7.92
N GLU A 99 16.72 14.78 8.86
CA GLU A 99 15.50 14.01 8.60
C GLU A 99 14.33 14.95 8.26
N VAL A 100 13.34 14.41 7.54
CA VAL A 100 12.08 15.11 7.25
C VAL A 100 10.92 14.20 7.64
N ALA A 101 9.99 14.69 8.47
CA ALA A 101 8.82 13.93 8.89
C ALA A 101 7.56 14.82 8.92
N TRP A 102 6.41 14.24 8.62
CA TRP A 102 5.10 14.91 8.72
C TRP A 102 3.97 13.91 8.97
N VAL A 103 2.85 14.42 9.48
CA VAL A 103 1.59 13.71 9.68
C VAL A 103 0.42 14.68 9.49
N GLY A 104 -0.74 14.20 9.05
CA GLY A 104 -1.90 15.03 8.80
C GLY A 104 -1.86 15.76 7.45
N LYS A 105 -2.44 16.97 7.42
CA LYS A 105 -2.57 17.78 6.21
C LYS A 105 -1.30 18.61 5.96
N THR A 106 -0.99 18.85 4.69
CA THR A 106 -0.03 19.88 4.30
C THR A 106 -0.68 21.27 4.42
N GLU A 107 0.14 22.33 4.42
CA GLU A 107 -0.32 23.72 4.26
C GLU A 107 -1.17 23.93 2.99
#